data_AF-A0A7V8CVT2-F1
#
_entry.id   AF-A0A7V8CVT2-F1
#
_cell.length_a   1.000
_cell.length_b   1.000
_cell.length_c   1.000
_cell.angle_alpha   90.00
_cell.angle_beta   90.00
_cell.angle_gamma   90.00
#
_symmetry.space_group_name_H-M   'P 1'
#
loop_
_entity.id
_entity.type
_entity.pdbx_description
1 polymer ?
#
loop_
_entity_poly.entity_id
_entity_poly.type
_entity_poly.pdbx_seq_one_letter_code
_entity_poly.pdbx_strand_id
1 'polypeptide(L)'
;MISEFNELSDKISLLAEMTHALRRENAQLRKDNIALAADNAQYVQRMREAQERVEALLEKIPELVQAGLEQAALEAASHVAENEKEV
;
A
#
# COMPACT_ATOMS: atom_id res chain seq x y z
N MET A 1 45.99 -43.82 1.59
CA MET A 1 45.14 -44.23 2.73
C MET A 1 44.94 -43.14 3.81
N ILE A 2 45.93 -42.73 4.62
CA ILE A 2 45.71 -41.65 5.64
C ILE A 2 45.40 -40.30 4.97
N SER A 3 46.05 -39.98 3.84
CA SER A 3 45.82 -38.73 3.10
C SER A 3 44.40 -38.62 2.52
N GLU A 4 43.86 -39.70 1.95
CA GLU A 4 42.51 -39.72 1.39
C GLU A 4 41.43 -39.58 2.46
N PHE A 5 41.66 -40.17 3.64
CA PHE A 5 40.75 -40.02 4.78
C PHE A 5 40.76 -38.58 5.32
N ASN A 6 41.93 -37.95 5.41
CA ASN A 6 42.04 -36.54 5.80
C ASN A 6 41.34 -35.63 4.78
N GLU A 7 41.56 -35.84 3.48
CA GLU A 7 40.89 -35.05 2.43
C GLU A 7 39.37 -35.21 2.48
N LEU A 8 38.87 -36.42 2.73
CA LEU A 8 37.44 -36.67 2.91
C LEU A 8 36.90 -35.97 4.18
N SER A 9 37.63 -36.01 5.29
CA SER A 9 37.28 -35.33 6.53
C SER A 9 37.18 -33.82 6.35
N ASP A 10 38.09 -33.22 5.59
CA ASP A 10 38.09 -31.79 5.27
C ASP A 10 36.87 -31.43 4.41
N LYS A 11 36.55 -32.23 3.40
CA LYS A 11 35.36 -32.04 2.56
C LYS A 11 34.06 -32.17 3.35
N ILE A 12 33.98 -33.11 4.28
CA ILE A 12 32.82 -33.28 5.17
C ILE A 12 32.66 -32.06 6.08
N SER A 13 33.77 -31.56 6.65
CA SER A 13 33.76 -30.34 7.47
C SER A 13 33.26 -29.13 6.67
N LEU A 14 33.79 -28.94 5.46
CA LEU A 14 33.34 -27.87 4.56
C LEU A 14 31.85 -28.00 4.21
N LEU A 15 31.39 -29.21 3.89
CA LEU A 15 29.97 -29.45 3.57
C LEU A 15 29.06 -29.15 4.76
N ALA A 16 29.49 -29.50 5.98
CA ALA A 16 28.76 -29.19 7.20
C ALA A 16 28.66 -27.67 7.41
N GLU A 17 29.78 -26.95 7.26
CA GLU A 17 29.81 -25.48 7.34
C GLU A 17 28.87 -24.83 6.33
N MET A 18 28.93 -25.25 5.06
CA MET A 18 28.06 -24.75 4.00
C MET A 18 26.59 -25.05 4.30
N THR A 19 26.27 -26.24 4.80
CA THR A 19 24.90 -26.61 5.18
C THR A 19 24.39 -25.72 6.33
N HIS A 20 25.23 -25.44 7.32
CA HIS A 20 24.87 -24.53 8.40
C HIS A 20 24.71 -23.07 7.93
N ALA A 21 25.53 -22.62 6.99
CA ALA A 21 25.37 -21.32 6.35
C ALA A 21 24.02 -21.23 5.60
N LEU A 22 23.74 -22.19 4.72
CA LEU A 22 22.49 -22.23 3.95
C LEU A 22 21.25 -22.33 4.83
N ARG A 23 21.30 -23.11 5.93
CA ARG A 23 20.18 -23.18 6.88
C ARG A 23 19.92 -21.84 7.57
N ARG A 24 20.99 -21.12 7.94
CA ARG A 24 20.86 -19.77 8.54
C ARG A 24 20.29 -18.78 7.54
N GLU A 25 20.79 -18.78 6.31
CA GLU A 25 20.30 -17.92 5.24
C GLU A 25 18.84 -18.21 4.91
N ASN A 26 18.46 -19.48 4.76
CA ASN A 26 17.07 -19.85 4.50
C ASN A 26 16.13 -19.41 5.63
N ALA A 27 16.57 -19.53 6.89
CA ALA A 27 15.80 -19.04 8.03
C ALA A 27 15.65 -17.51 8.01
N GLN A 28 16.69 -16.78 7.60
CA GLN A 28 16.63 -15.33 7.45
C GLN A 28 15.67 -14.92 6.32
N LEU A 29 15.82 -15.52 5.13
CA LEU A 29 14.94 -15.26 3.99
C LEU A 29 13.47 -15.53 4.29
N ARG A 30 13.18 -16.58 5.07
CA ARG A 30 11.80 -16.86 5.52
C ARG A 30 11.26 -15.75 6.43
N LYS A 31 12.07 -15.22 7.35
CA LYS A 31 11.67 -14.11 8.21
C LYS A 31 11.41 -12.85 7.38
N ASP A 32 12.32 -12.53 6.47
CA ASP A 32 12.19 -11.34 5.61
C ASP A 32 10.98 -11.44 4.70
N ASN A 33 10.70 -12.64 4.15
CA ASN A 33 9.53 -12.88 3.33
C ASN A 33 8.22 -12.68 4.12
N ILE A 34 8.15 -13.16 5.37
CA ILE A 34 6.99 -12.95 6.25
C ILE A 34 6.80 -11.45 6.53
N ALA A 35 7.88 -10.73 6.82
CA ALA A 35 7.82 -9.28 7.06
C ALA A 35 7.30 -8.53 5.82
N LEU A 36 7.87 -8.81 4.64
CA LEU A 36 7.45 -8.20 3.38
C LEU A 36 5.99 -8.55 3.02
N ALA A 37 5.54 -9.77 3.31
CA ALA A 37 4.15 -10.16 3.10
C ALA A 37 3.18 -9.39 4.00
N ALA A 38 3.57 -9.15 5.27
CA ALA A 38 2.79 -8.34 6.19
C ALA A 38 2.71 -6.88 5.73
N ASP A 39 3.83 -6.28 5.32
CA ASP A 39 3.87 -4.92 4.79
C ASP A 39 3.02 -4.78 3.53
N ASN A 40 3.11 -5.74 2.61
CA ASN A 40 2.29 -5.76 1.40
C ASN A 40 0.80 -5.80 1.74
N ALA A 41 0.37 -6.66 2.67
CA ALA A 41 -1.01 -6.71 3.11
C ALA A 41 -1.49 -5.35 3.67
N GLN A 42 -0.66 -4.66 4.43
CA GLN A 42 -0.97 -3.31 4.94
C GLN A 42 -1.09 -2.28 3.81
N TYR A 43 -0.18 -2.30 2.83
CA TYR A 43 -0.25 -1.39 1.68
C TYR A 43 -1.49 -1.63 0.83
N VAL A 44 -1.82 -2.89 0.56
CA VAL A 44 -3.04 -3.26 -0.17
C VAL A 44 -4.29 -2.77 0.56
N GLN A 45 -4.34 -2.94 1.88
CA GLN A 45 -5.46 -2.44 2.69
C GLN A 45 -5.60 -0.91 2.59
N ARG A 46 -4.51 -0.18 2.76
CA ARG A 46 -4.51 1.29 2.63
C ARG A 46 -4.92 1.75 1.24
N MET A 47 -4.50 1.02 0.21
CA MET A 47 -4.86 1.32 -1.18
C MET A 47 -6.35 1.10 -1.42
N ARG A 48 -6.94 0.02 -0.88
CA ARG A 48 -8.39 -0.21 -0.95
C ARG A 48 -9.18 0.89 -0.24
N GLU A 49 -8.79 1.25 0.98
CA GLU A 49 -9.46 2.34 1.69
C GLU A 49 -9.38 3.67 0.94
N ALA A 50 -8.23 3.97 0.32
CA ALA A 50 -8.09 5.16 -0.50
C ALA A 50 -9.00 5.09 -1.73
N GLN A 51 -9.06 3.94 -2.40
CA GLN A 51 -9.96 3.71 -3.54
C GLN A 51 -11.42 3.89 -3.13
N GLU A 52 -11.87 3.26 -2.05
CA GLU A 52 -13.25 3.39 -1.54
C GLU A 52 -13.60 4.84 -1.21
N ARG A 53 -12.67 5.59 -0.59
CA ARG A 53 -12.88 7.03 -0.33
C ARG A 53 -13.00 7.83 -1.63
N VAL A 54 -12.18 7.52 -2.63
CA VAL A 54 -12.24 8.20 -3.94
C VAL A 54 -13.55 7.87 -4.64
N GLU A 55 -13.96 6.60 -4.67
CA GLU A 55 -15.24 6.17 -5.25
C GLU A 55 -16.41 6.88 -4.56
N ALA A 56 -16.45 6.89 -3.23
CA ALA A 56 -17.49 7.59 -2.46
C ALA A 56 -17.50 9.11 -2.69
N LEU A 57 -16.34 9.72 -2.96
CA LEU A 57 -16.27 11.13 -3.33
C LEU A 57 -16.79 11.37 -4.74
N LEU A 58 -16.43 10.50 -5.69
CA LEU A 58 -16.88 10.59 -7.08
C LEU A 58 -18.41 10.46 -7.18
N GLU A 59 -19.02 9.57 -6.40
CA GLU A 59 -20.49 9.42 -6.32
C GLU A 59 -21.19 10.70 -5.85
N LYS A 60 -20.54 11.50 -5.00
CA LYS A 60 -21.10 12.75 -4.47
C LYS A 60 -20.92 13.95 -5.39
N ILE A 61 -20.07 13.86 -6.42
CA ILE A 61 -19.81 14.97 -7.34
C ILE A 61 -21.09 15.48 -8.01
N PRO A 62 -21.98 14.64 -8.57
CA PRO A 62 -23.21 15.13 -9.21
C PRO A 62 -24.10 15.92 -8.26
N GLU A 63 -24.27 15.47 -7.02
CA GLU A 63 -25.06 16.16 -5.99
C GLU A 63 -24.42 17.50 -5.59
N LEU A 64 -23.10 17.53 -5.43
CA LEU A 64 -22.35 18.75 -5.11
C LEU A 64 -22.41 19.78 -6.23
N VAL A 65 -22.34 19.34 -7.49
CA VAL A 65 -22.50 20.21 -8.66
C VAL A 65 -23.91 20.80 -8.69
N GLN A 66 -24.93 19.99 -8.47
CA GLN A 66 -26.32 20.45 -8.43
C GLN A 66 -26.54 21.45 -7.29
N ALA A 67 -26.05 21.15 -6.08
CA ALA A 67 -26.15 22.06 -4.94
C ALA A 67 -25.41 23.39 -5.18
N GLY A 68 -24.26 23.37 -5.85
CA GLY A 68 -23.53 24.58 -6.23
C GLY A 68 -24.27 25.43 -7.26
N LEU A 69 -24.93 24.80 -8.24
CA LEU A 69 -25.78 25.49 -9.22
C LEU A 69 -27.01 26.14 -8.56
N GLU A 70 -27.63 25.45 -7.60
CA GLU A 70 -28.76 25.97 -6.82
C GLU A 70 -28.35 27.15 -5.93
N GLN A 71 -27.18 27.07 -5.28
CA GLN A 71 -26.61 28.18 -4.52
C GLN A 71 -26.33 29.39 -5.42
N ALA A 72 -25.69 29.20 -6.57
CA ALA A 72 -25.43 30.29 -7.52
C ALA A 72 -26.72 30.93 -8.04
N ALA A 73 -27.79 30.14 -8.23
CA ALA A 73 -29.10 30.66 -8.65
C ALA A 73 -29.77 31.49 -7.54
N LEU A 74 -29.65 31.06 -6.27
CA LEU A 74 -30.15 31.80 -5.10
C LEU A 74 -29.42 33.14 -4.91
N GLU A 75 -28.09 33.15 -5.04
CA GLU A 75 -27.27 34.37 -4.97
C GLU A 75 -27.58 35.34 -6.11
N ALA A 76 -27.77 34.82 -7.33
CA ALA A 76 -28.19 35.65 -8.46
C ALA A 76 -29.58 36.28 -8.23
N ALA A 77 -30.53 35.53 -7.67
CA ALA A 77 -31.87 36.03 -7.37
C ALA A 77 -31.88 37.09 -6.25
N SER A 78 -31.02 36.96 -5.22
CA SER A 78 -30.91 37.99 -4.18
C SER A 78 -30.34 39.30 -4.73
N HIS A 79 -29.34 39.23 -5.61
CA HIS A 79 -28.77 40.43 -6.24
C HIS A 79 -29.74 41.15 -7.17
N VAL A 80 -30.62 40.43 -7.87
CA VAL A 80 -31.68 41.05 -8.70
C VAL A 80 -32.72 41.75 -7.83
N ALA A 81 -33.15 41.12 -6.73
CA ALA A 81 -34.14 41.70 -5.82
C ALA A 81 -33.62 42.92 -5.03
N GLU A 82 -32.31 43.01 -4.81
CA GLU A 82 -31.68 44.22 -4.25
C GLU A 82 -31.67 45.37 -5.25
N ASN A 83 -31.34 45.11 -6.52
CA ASN A 83 -31.37 46.14 -7.57
C ASN A 83 -32.78 46.66 -7.88
N GLU A 84 -33.82 45.83 -7.78
CA GLU A 84 -35.23 46.25 -7.97
C GLU A 84 -35.78 47.09 -6.80
N LYS A 85 -35.13 47.09 -5.63
CA LYS A 85 -35.52 47.92 -4.48
C LYS A 85 -34.86 49.29 -4.46
N GLU A 86 -33.80 49.50 -5.25
CA GLU A 86 -33.09 50.79 -5.36
C GLU A 86 -33.60 51.68 -6.51
N VAL A 87 -34.57 51.22 -7.31
CA VAL A 87 -35.24 51.97 -8.38
C VAL A 87 -36.66 52.36 -7.96
#